data_AF-A0A2G4FR06-F1
#
_entry.id   AF-A0A2G4FR06-F1
#
_cell.length_a   1.000
_cell.length_b   1.000
_cell.length_c   1.000
_cell.angle_alpha   90.00
_cell.angle_beta   90.00
_cell.angle_gamma   90.00
#
_symmetry.space_group_name_H-M   'P 1'
#
loop_
_entity.id
_entity.type
_entity.pdbx_description
1 polymer ?
#
loop_
_entity_poly.entity_id
_entity_poly.type
_entity_poly.pdbx_seq_one_letter_code
_entity_poly.pdbx_strand_id
1 'polypeptide(L)' 'DLATEIILYCGGGFRSALSAENLARMGYSNVISMDGGIRVWRENGFPLTSH' A
#
# COMPACT_ATOMS: atom_id res chain seq x y z
N ASP A 1 0.94 -0.78 17.69
CA ASP A 1 2.33 -1.24 17.77
C ASP A 1 3.04 -0.72 16.53
N LEU A 2 4.23 -0.13 16.67
CA LEU A 2 4.98 0.46 15.54
C LEU A 2 5.55 -0.60 14.60
N ALA A 3 5.61 -1.86 15.04
CA ALA A 3 6.07 -2.99 14.24
C ALA A 3 4.94 -3.72 13.49
N THR A 4 3.68 -3.30 13.66
CA THR A 4 2.55 -3.88 12.91
C THR A 4 2.74 -3.68 11.41
N GLU A 5 2.48 -4.72 10.63
CA GLU A 5 2.52 -4.66 9.16
C GLU A 5 1.43 -3.74 8.62
N ILE A 6 1.83 -2.78 7.78
CA ILE A 6 0.92 -1.84 7.11
C ILE A 6 1.19 -1.90 5.61
N ILE A 7 0.21 -2.39 4.85
CA ILE A 7 0.26 -2.41 3.38
C ILE A 7 -0.64 -1.30 2.84
N LEU A 8 -0.04 -0.35 2.12
CA LEU A 8 -0.75 0.75 1.48
C LEU A 8 -0.87 0.51 -0.02
N TYR A 9 -2.01 0.91 -0.58
CA TYR A 9 -2.20 0.92 -2.02
C TYR A 9 -2.99 2.15 -2.47
N CYS A 10 -2.88 2.49 -3.74
CA CYS A 10 -3.72 3.48 -4.39
C CYS A 10 -4.06 3.02 -5.82
N GLY A 11 -4.46 3.95 -6.69
CA GLY A 11 -4.72 3.65 -8.10
C GLY A 11 -3.54 3.01 -8.83
N GLY A 12 -2.32 3.55 -8.65
CA GLY A 12 -1.13 3.19 -9.42
C GLY A 12 0.19 3.11 -8.64
N GLY A 13 0.15 3.11 -7.30
CA GLY A 13 1.34 2.98 -6.43
C GLY A 13 1.98 4.29 -5.94
N PHE A 14 1.90 5.39 -6.70
CA PHE A 14 2.60 6.65 -6.35
C PHE A 14 2.14 7.29 -5.03
N ARG A 15 0.82 7.41 -4.81
CA ARG A 15 0.30 8.06 -3.60
C ARG A 15 0.58 7.24 -2.34
N SER A 16 0.47 5.92 -2.45
CA SER A 16 0.76 5.01 -1.34
C SER A 16 2.24 5.00 -0.97
N ALA A 17 3.15 5.22 -1.92
CA ALA A 17 4.58 5.37 -1.63
C ALA A 17 4.86 6.61 -0.75
N LEU A 18 4.26 7.76 -1.07
CA LEU A 18 4.38 8.98 -0.25
C LEU A 18 3.80 8.80 1.17
N SER A 19 2.66 8.11 1.28
CA SER A 19 2.09 7.78 2.59
C SER A 19 2.99 6.80 3.38
N ALA A 20 3.58 5.80 2.71
CA ALA A 20 4.50 4.86 3.34
C ALA A 20 5.75 5.56 3.87
N GLU A 21 6.32 6.49 3.09
CA GLU A 21 7.45 7.31 3.52
C GLU A 21 7.12 8.14 4.76
N ASN A 22 5.94 8.78 4.81
CA ASN A 22 5.52 9.55 5.97
C ASN A 22 5.35 8.67 7.22
N LEU A 23 4.76 7.47 7.09
CA LEU A 23 4.65 6.53 8.20
C LEU A 23 6.03 6.07 8.69
N ALA A 24 6.96 5.79 7.77
CA ALA A 24 8.34 5.46 8.15
C ALA A 24 9.00 6.61 8.95
N ARG A 25 8.82 7.87 8.51
CA ARG A 25 9.29 9.07 9.23
C ARG A 25 8.63 9.24 10.61
N MET A 26 7.43 8.70 10.81
CA MET A 26 6.73 8.69 12.11
C MET A 26 7.16 7.53 13.02
N GLY A 27 8.03 6.63 12.56
CA GLY A 27 8.59 5.54 13.37
C GLY A 27 7.91 4.18 13.16
N TYR A 28 7.00 4.05 12.19
CA TYR A 28 6.49 2.73 11.81
C TYR A 28 7.58 1.96 11.05
N SER A 29 7.91 0.76 11.52
CA SER A 29 9.05 -0.02 11.00
C SER A 29 8.68 -1.06 9.95
N ASN A 30 7.39 -1.38 9.81
CA ASN A 30 6.91 -2.39 8.87
C ASN A 30 5.82 -1.83 7.93
N VAL A 31 6.22 -0.94 7.02
CA VAL A 31 5.31 -0.26 6.09
C VAL A 31 5.70 -0.56 4.65
N ILE A 32 4.73 -1.02 3.86
CA ILE A 32 4.90 -1.48 2.48
C ILE A 32 3.94 -0.71 1.58
N SER A 33 4.40 -0.23 0.42
CA SER A 33 3.53 0.27 -0.64
C SER A 33 3.42 -0.75 -1.76
N MET A 34 2.20 -1.16 -2.10
CA MET A 34 1.94 -2.11 -3.20
C MET A 34 2.22 -1.44 -4.55
N ASP A 35 3.23 -1.94 -5.26
CA ASP A 35 3.60 -1.44 -6.59
C ASP A 35 2.46 -1.61 -7.60
N GLY A 36 2.34 -0.66 -8.52
CA GLY A 36 1.28 -0.64 -9.53
C GLY A 36 -0.15 -0.43 -9.01
N GLY A 37 -0.36 -0.46 -7.70
CA GLY A 37 -1.66 -0.21 -7.05
C GLY A 37 -2.76 -1.18 -7.47
N ILE A 38 -4.01 -0.77 -7.25
CA ILE A 38 -5.20 -1.57 -7.57
C ILE A 38 -5.37 -1.84 -9.07
N ARG A 39 -4.71 -1.03 -9.93
CA ARG A 39 -4.67 -1.25 -11.37
C ARG A 39 -3.97 -2.58 -11.69
N VAL A 40 -2.73 -2.75 -11.23
CA VAL A 40 -1.95 -3.98 -11.46
C VAL A 40 -2.58 -5.17 -10.75
N TRP A 41 -3.17 -4.96 -9.56
CA TRP A 41 -3.94 -6.02 -8.88
C TRP A 41 -5.06 -6.58 -9.78
N ARG A 42 -5.82 -5.70 -10.43
CA ARG A 42 -6.89 -6.08 -11.36
C ARG A 42 -6.38 -6.72 -12.64
N GLU A 43 -5.29 -6.20 -13.21
CA GLU A 43 -4.65 -6.76 -14.41
C GLU A 43 -4.17 -8.20 -14.18
N ASN A 44 -3.75 -8.53 -12.96
CA ASN A 44 -3.37 -9.89 -12.57
C ASN A 44 -4.58 -10.80 -12.22
N GLY A 45 -5.81 -10.30 -12.29
CA GLY A 45 -7.02 -11.10 -12.03
C GLY A 45 -7.20 -11.47 -10.55
N PHE A 46 -6.58 -10.76 -9.62
CA PHE A 46 -6.78 -11.00 -8.19
C PHE A 46 -8.18 -10.57 -7.74
N PRO A 47 -8.75 -11.20 -6.69
CA PRO A 47 -10.12 -10.96 -6.27
C PRO A 47 -10.34 -9.53 -5.79
N LEU A 48 -11.53 -9.01 -6.08
CA LEU A 48 -12.03 -7.73 -5.58
C LEU A 48 -13.40 -7.95 -4.95
N THR A 49 -13.69 -7.21 -3.90
CA THR A 49 -15.02 -7.17 -3.28
C THR A 49 -15.64 -5.80 -3.54
N SER A 50 -16.92 -5.78 -3.89
CA SER A 50 -17.77 -4.59 -3.81
C SER A 50 -18.74 -4.77 -2.65
N HIS A 51 -19.04 -3.67 -1.96
CA HIS A 51 -20.17 -3.61 -1.03
C HIS A 51 -21.47 -3.37 -1.78
#